data_AF-A0AAD5ZNJ2-F1
#
_entry.id   AF-A0AAD5ZNJ2-F1
#
_cell.length_a   1.000
_cell.length_b   1.000
_cell.length_c   1.000
_cell.angle_alpha   90.00
_cell.angle_beta   90.00
_cell.angle_gamma   90.00
#
_symmetry.space_group_name_H-M   'P 1'
#
loop_
_entity.id
_entity.type
_entity.pdbx_description
1 polymer ?
#
loop_
_entity_poly.entity_id
_entity_poly.type
_entity_poly.pdbx_seq_one_letter_code
_entity_poly.pdbx_strand_id
1 'polypeptide(L)'
;MVNGSCSGMGCCEATVPFRSKNYFIMFDESKAGFSISNFNTCQYAVFTEVDRFKFSTSYLTKPGSFEKDAVSLSVVLDWTISSETCKLAQRNVTSYACVSSHSTCINYSGLGYRCSCAHGYKGNPYLPGGCLGVSICIVVVLLSSTIVYRIYQRRIVATIKQNYFQQYGGHLLLEQMKSEQGFSFRLFKEEELNEATSNFDAKNVVGEGGNGTVYKGTMNNRFVAIKKCKTIGERARKEFGKEILILSQINHKNIVRIVGCCVEVEIPILVYEFISEGTLFDLLHGKKVSHIPLCTRLRIAQEAAEALDYLHSWASPPIVHRDVKTSNILLDENFIAKVSDFGACVLALGGDDQFVTHVQGTRGYLDPEYVQTGQLTVKSDVYSFGIVLLELLTRRKAFYMEVFETRSLAADFLSAMKENNVGMILDDEIAGDGEIMGLITSLTELVRACLHMEGERRPEMRQIVAALGATIRAIGNLQLQE
;
A
#
# COMPACT_ATOMS: atom_id res chain seq x y z
N MET A 1 60.99 63.53 12.43
CA MET A 1 59.55 63.17 12.37
C MET A 1 59.11 62.68 13.75
N VAL A 2 57.85 62.89 14.11
CA VAL A 2 57.25 62.42 15.37
C VAL A 2 56.04 61.54 15.07
N ASN A 3 55.67 60.64 15.98
CA ASN A 3 54.44 59.85 15.82
C ASN A 3 53.23 60.78 15.70
N GLY A 4 52.26 60.41 14.85
CA GLY A 4 51.01 61.12 14.63
C GLY A 4 51.01 62.14 13.48
N SER A 5 52.17 62.54 12.93
CA SER A 5 52.23 63.48 11.81
C SER A 5 53.31 63.09 10.79
N CYS A 6 52.91 62.86 9.55
CA CYS A 6 53.78 62.50 8.42
C CYS A 6 54.10 63.74 7.57
N SER A 7 55.10 64.52 7.98
CA SER A 7 55.54 65.72 7.27
C SER A 7 57.06 65.89 7.34
N GLY A 8 57.77 65.79 6.22
CA GLY A 8 59.21 66.06 6.11
C GLY A 8 59.96 65.15 5.14
N MET A 9 61.30 65.12 5.22
CA MET A 9 62.13 64.25 4.36
C MET A 9 61.87 62.76 4.64
N GLY A 10 61.23 62.07 3.69
CA GLY A 10 60.95 60.63 3.73
C GLY A 10 59.49 60.24 4.05
N CYS A 11 58.57 61.20 4.26
CA CYS A 11 57.14 60.93 4.48
C CYS A 11 56.31 62.15 4.06
N CYS A 12 55.22 61.94 3.31
CA CYS A 12 54.28 62.98 2.92
C CYS A 12 52.84 62.49 3.10
N GLU A 13 51.99 63.36 3.63
CA GLU A 13 50.55 63.19 3.73
C GLU A 13 49.86 64.31 2.95
N ALA A 14 48.81 63.99 2.20
CA ALA A 14 48.02 64.94 1.44
C ALA A 14 46.53 64.56 1.50
N THR A 15 45.67 65.56 1.62
CA THR A 15 44.22 65.37 1.52
C THR A 15 43.81 65.25 0.06
N VAL A 16 42.97 64.27 -0.27
CA VAL A 16 42.45 64.16 -1.63
C VAL A 16 41.41 65.26 -1.87
N PRO A 17 41.58 66.08 -2.93
CA PRO A 17 40.65 67.15 -3.23
C PRO A 17 39.23 66.62 -3.46
N PHE A 18 38.25 67.38 -2.99
CA PHE A 18 36.85 67.12 -3.24
C PHE A 18 36.59 67.03 -4.77
N ARG A 19 35.90 65.96 -5.21
CA ARG A 19 35.59 65.62 -6.62
C ARG A 19 36.76 65.18 -7.50
N SER A 20 37.76 64.55 -6.91
CA SER A 20 38.78 63.83 -7.68
C SER A 20 38.12 62.71 -8.49
N LYS A 21 38.19 62.79 -9.84
CA LYS A 21 37.66 61.73 -10.72
C LYS A 21 38.55 60.51 -10.73
N ASN A 22 39.86 60.74 -10.69
CA ASN A 22 40.89 59.72 -10.65
C ASN A 22 41.93 60.14 -9.61
N TYR A 23 42.51 59.15 -8.95
CA TYR A 23 43.66 59.33 -8.08
C TYR A 23 44.72 58.31 -8.48
N PHE A 24 45.91 58.79 -8.80
CA PHE A 24 47.05 57.96 -9.18
C PHE A 24 48.17 58.20 -8.19
N ILE A 25 48.71 57.11 -7.66
CA ILE A 25 49.95 57.13 -6.89
C ILE A 25 51.00 56.51 -7.79
N MET A 26 52.10 57.24 -8.01
CA MET A 26 53.25 56.72 -8.74
C MET A 26 54.50 56.87 -7.88
N PHE A 27 55.28 55.80 -7.83
CA PHE A 27 56.64 55.83 -7.32
C PHE A 27 57.59 55.96 -8.50
N ASP A 28 58.57 56.86 -8.40
CA ASP A 28 59.60 57.02 -9.43
C ASP A 28 60.66 55.92 -9.28
N GLU A 29 60.55 54.88 -10.11
CA GLU A 29 61.46 53.72 -10.09
C GLU A 29 62.91 54.09 -10.40
N SER A 30 63.17 55.21 -11.09
CA SER A 30 64.54 55.68 -11.36
C SER A 30 65.29 56.11 -10.10
N LYS A 31 64.57 56.30 -8.98
CA LYS A 31 65.12 56.60 -7.65
C LYS A 31 65.05 55.43 -6.68
N ALA A 32 64.56 54.25 -7.10
CA ALA A 32 64.42 53.08 -6.23
C ALA A 32 65.77 52.50 -5.75
N GLY A 33 66.89 52.85 -6.40
CA GLY A 33 68.24 52.41 -6.05
C GLY A 33 69.14 53.45 -5.37
N PHE A 34 68.73 54.72 -5.27
CA PHE A 34 69.44 55.72 -4.48
C PHE A 34 68.85 55.71 -3.07
N SER A 35 69.65 55.51 -2.03
CA SER A 35 69.18 55.50 -0.65
C SER A 35 68.53 56.85 -0.30
N ILE A 36 67.20 56.91 -0.36
CA ILE A 36 66.45 58.07 0.14
C ILE A 36 66.65 58.17 1.66
N SER A 37 66.96 57.04 2.32
CA SER A 37 67.60 56.99 3.64
C SER A 37 68.29 55.64 3.88
N ASN A 38 69.37 55.62 4.68
CA ASN A 38 70.18 54.41 4.96
C ASN A 38 69.48 53.34 5.84
N PHE A 39 68.17 53.46 6.09
CA PHE A 39 67.47 52.68 7.12
C PHE A 39 66.16 52.01 6.67
N ASN A 40 65.65 52.24 5.45
CA ASN A 40 64.55 51.43 4.88
C ASN A 40 64.54 51.47 3.33
N THR A 41 64.40 50.32 2.68
CA THR A 41 64.46 50.13 1.21
C THR A 41 63.09 50.10 0.52
N CYS A 42 61.97 50.11 1.26
CA CYS A 42 60.62 50.02 0.69
C CYS A 42 59.89 51.38 0.68
N GLN A 43 59.05 51.59 -0.34
CA GLN A 43 58.18 52.78 -0.47
C GLN A 43 56.71 52.35 -0.35
N TYR A 44 55.93 53.07 0.47
CA TYR A 44 54.53 52.77 0.74
C TYR A 44 53.66 53.99 0.49
N ALA A 45 52.45 53.74 0.02
CA ALA A 45 51.40 54.75 -0.09
C ALA A 45 50.06 54.08 0.18
N VAL A 46 49.22 54.77 0.93
CA VAL A 46 47.89 54.28 1.29
C VAL A 46 46.87 55.39 1.16
N PHE A 47 45.67 54.99 0.77
CA PHE A 47 44.51 55.86 0.71
C PHE A 47 43.53 55.43 1.81
N THR A 48 43.32 56.29 2.80
CA THR A 48 42.58 55.98 4.05
C THR A 48 41.82 57.20 4.55
N GLU A 49 40.80 56.96 5.38
CA GLU A 49 40.11 58.02 6.12
C GLU A 49 41.07 58.67 7.15
N VAL A 50 41.05 60.01 7.25
CA VAL A 50 42.01 60.80 8.04
C VAL A 50 42.07 60.34 9.49
N ASP A 51 40.91 60.07 10.11
CA ASP A 51 40.83 59.69 11.53
C ASP A 51 41.21 58.22 11.79
N ARG A 52 41.38 57.40 10.74
CA ARG A 52 41.66 55.96 10.85
C ARG A 52 43.14 55.61 10.72
N PHE A 53 44.00 56.55 10.36
CA PHE A 53 45.43 56.32 10.22
C PHE A 53 46.23 57.28 11.08
N LYS A 54 47.16 56.74 11.88
CA LYS A 54 48.12 57.53 12.64
C LYS A 54 49.52 57.08 12.29
N PHE A 55 50.32 58.01 11.76
CA PHE A 55 51.69 57.73 11.39
C PHE A 55 52.55 57.28 12.60
N SER A 56 53.38 56.27 12.42
CA SER A 56 54.38 55.81 13.40
C SER A 56 55.78 55.91 12.81
N THR A 57 56.73 56.48 13.55
CA THR A 57 58.14 56.56 13.15
C THR A 57 58.79 55.19 12.99
N SER A 58 58.19 54.14 13.56
CA SER A 58 58.62 52.75 13.35
C SER A 58 58.49 52.30 11.89
N TYR A 59 57.53 52.86 11.12
CA TYR A 59 57.35 52.58 9.69
C TYR A 59 58.58 52.97 8.85
N LEU A 60 59.35 53.95 9.32
CA LEU A 60 60.57 54.38 8.65
C LEU A 60 61.79 53.56 9.06
N THR A 61 61.81 52.94 10.23
CA THR A 61 63.03 52.36 10.83
C THR A 61 63.03 50.84 10.91
N LYS A 62 61.87 50.20 10.78
CA LYS A 62 61.70 48.75 10.87
C LYS A 62 60.97 48.24 9.60
N PRO A 63 61.67 47.52 8.71
CA PRO A 63 61.05 46.89 7.54
C PRO A 63 59.88 45.99 7.95
N GLY A 64 58.77 46.01 7.19
CA GLY A 64 57.60 45.15 7.46
C GLY A 64 56.64 45.66 8.55
N SER A 65 56.94 46.79 9.20
CA SER A 65 56.10 47.31 10.31
C SER A 65 54.83 48.02 9.83
N PHE A 66 54.85 48.62 8.64
CA PHE A 66 53.69 49.27 8.04
C PHE A 66 52.66 48.24 7.56
N GLU A 67 53.11 47.14 6.96
CA GLU A 67 52.26 46.11 6.37
C GLU A 67 51.33 45.44 7.38
N LYS A 68 51.76 45.33 8.64
CA LYS A 68 50.93 44.80 9.73
C LYS A 68 49.72 45.69 10.02
N ASP A 69 49.90 47.01 9.94
CA ASP A 69 48.85 47.97 10.24
C ASP A 69 48.00 48.28 9.00
N ALA A 70 48.62 48.25 7.81
CA ALA A 70 47.99 48.55 6.52
C ALA A 70 46.85 47.59 6.16
N VAL A 71 46.93 46.32 6.57
CA VAL A 71 45.90 45.29 6.31
C VAL A 71 44.53 45.66 6.89
N SER A 72 44.49 46.53 7.91
CA SER A 72 43.26 46.93 8.60
C SER A 72 42.65 48.24 8.08
N LEU A 73 43.30 48.92 7.13
CA LEU A 73 42.84 50.21 6.63
C LEU A 73 41.67 50.00 5.65
N SER A 74 40.54 50.64 5.97
CA SER A 74 39.33 50.63 5.14
C SER A 74 39.06 52.04 4.64
N VAL A 75 38.63 52.14 3.38
CA VAL A 75 38.21 53.40 2.79
C VAL A 75 36.73 53.32 2.45
N VAL A 76 35.99 54.35 2.86
CA VAL A 76 34.61 54.56 2.44
C VAL A 76 34.63 55.68 1.40
N LEU A 77 34.39 55.31 0.15
CA LEU A 77 34.27 56.29 -0.93
C LEU A 77 32.84 56.81 -0.97
N ASP A 78 32.67 58.10 -0.74
CA ASP A 78 31.42 58.79 -1.07
C ASP A 78 31.49 59.26 -2.54
N TRP A 79 30.63 58.69 -3.39
CA TRP A 79 30.71 58.90 -4.84
C TRP A 79 29.35 59.26 -5.46
N THR A 80 29.36 59.99 -6.56
CA THR A 80 28.17 60.28 -7.35
C THR A 80 28.46 60.08 -8.83
N ILE A 81 27.41 59.82 -9.60
CA ILE A 81 27.51 59.69 -11.05
C ILE A 81 27.25 61.04 -11.65
N SER A 82 28.23 61.53 -12.41
CA SER A 82 28.20 62.86 -13.01
C SER A 82 28.04 63.98 -11.96
N SER A 83 28.07 65.23 -12.44
CA SER A 83 27.72 66.41 -11.64
C SER A 83 26.24 66.80 -11.78
N GLU A 84 25.49 66.10 -12.63
CA GLU A 84 24.10 66.42 -12.98
C GLU A 84 23.08 65.85 -12.00
N THR A 85 21.91 66.49 -11.91
CA THR A 85 20.77 65.93 -11.20
C THR A 85 20.11 64.83 -12.02
N CYS A 86 19.36 63.94 -11.37
CA CYS A 86 18.56 62.91 -12.00
C CYS A 86 17.72 63.42 -13.18
N LYS A 87 17.08 64.59 -13.01
CA LYS A 87 16.21 65.19 -14.04
C LYS A 87 16.97 65.56 -15.31
N LEU A 88 18.24 65.93 -15.19
CA LEU A 88 19.11 66.26 -16.33
C LEU A 88 19.72 64.99 -16.92
N ALA A 89 20.25 64.11 -16.06
CA ALA A 89 20.88 62.87 -16.48
C ALA A 89 19.92 61.94 -17.25
N GLN A 90 18.63 61.91 -16.88
CA GLN A 90 17.60 61.14 -17.58
C GLN A 90 17.31 61.63 -19.01
N ARG A 91 17.73 62.85 -19.38
CA ARG A 91 17.55 63.38 -20.75
C ARG A 91 18.55 62.78 -21.74
N ASN A 92 19.73 62.37 -21.26
CA ASN A 92 20.75 61.75 -22.08
C ASN A 92 20.81 60.24 -21.82
N VAL A 93 20.03 59.50 -22.59
CA VAL A 93 19.89 58.04 -22.44
C VAL A 93 21.21 57.31 -22.64
N THR A 94 22.15 57.84 -23.44
CA THR A 94 23.44 57.18 -23.71
C THR A 94 24.42 57.22 -22.53
N SER A 95 24.33 58.23 -21.67
CA SER A 95 25.21 58.41 -20.51
C SER A 95 24.51 58.13 -19.17
N TYR A 96 23.23 57.79 -19.19
CA TYR A 96 22.45 57.54 -17.99
C TYR A 96 22.80 56.17 -17.39
N ALA A 97 23.18 56.16 -16.10
CA ALA A 97 23.76 54.99 -15.47
C ALA A 97 22.73 54.04 -14.82
N CYS A 98 21.51 54.49 -14.53
CA CYS A 98 20.47 53.61 -13.94
C CYS A 98 19.80 52.79 -15.04
N VAL A 99 20.52 51.80 -15.57
CA VAL A 99 20.11 51.06 -16.78
C VAL A 99 19.26 49.83 -16.48
N SER A 100 19.18 49.39 -15.22
CA SER A 100 18.30 48.26 -14.88
C SER A 100 16.82 48.66 -14.99
N SER A 101 16.00 47.77 -15.53
CA SER A 101 14.55 47.79 -15.32
C SER A 101 14.24 47.83 -13.82
N HIS A 102 13.29 48.67 -13.41
CA HIS A 102 12.93 48.90 -12.00
C HIS A 102 14.06 49.48 -11.14
N SER A 103 15.00 50.23 -11.72
CA SER A 103 15.90 51.11 -10.97
C SER A 103 15.32 52.52 -10.80
N THR A 104 15.72 53.21 -9.76
CA THR A 104 15.33 54.58 -9.42
C THR A 104 16.57 55.45 -9.27
N CYS A 105 16.44 56.70 -9.73
CA CYS A 105 17.48 57.71 -9.59
C CYS A 105 17.27 58.51 -8.31
N ILE A 106 18.33 58.67 -7.52
CA ILE A 106 18.33 59.41 -6.27
C ILE A 106 19.34 60.55 -6.39
N ASN A 107 18.85 61.80 -6.28
CA ASN A 107 19.74 62.97 -6.21
C ASN A 107 20.51 62.92 -4.89
N TYR A 108 21.83 63.16 -4.95
CA TYR A 108 22.67 63.18 -3.76
C TYR A 108 23.19 64.61 -3.53
N SER A 109 22.78 65.22 -2.41
CA SER A 109 23.27 66.52 -1.93
C SER A 109 23.31 67.66 -2.97
N GLY A 110 22.38 67.64 -3.94
CA GLY A 110 22.26 68.64 -5.02
C GLY A 110 23.33 68.56 -6.13
N LEU A 111 24.24 67.58 -6.08
CA LEU A 111 25.39 67.48 -6.97
C LEU A 111 25.67 66.02 -7.35
N GLY A 112 25.15 65.60 -8.51
CA GLY A 112 25.23 64.23 -8.98
C GLY A 112 24.07 63.35 -8.53
N TYR A 113 24.06 62.10 -8.98
CA TYR A 113 23.03 61.12 -8.64
C TYR A 113 23.58 59.72 -8.36
N ARG A 114 22.74 58.88 -7.76
CA ARG A 114 22.96 57.45 -7.56
C ARG A 114 21.75 56.67 -8.06
N CYS A 115 21.95 55.39 -8.34
CA CYS A 115 20.88 54.47 -8.67
C CYS A 115 20.61 53.52 -7.51
N SER A 116 19.33 53.23 -7.27
CA SER A 116 18.86 52.20 -6.35
C SER A 116 17.83 51.32 -7.06
N CYS A 117 17.55 50.13 -6.54
CA CYS A 117 16.40 49.37 -7.01
C CYS A 117 15.10 49.95 -6.42
N ALA A 118 14.02 49.94 -7.19
CA ALA A 118 12.69 50.33 -6.75
C ALA A 118 12.21 49.41 -5.60
N HIS A 119 11.21 49.87 -4.85
CA HIS A 119 10.65 49.11 -3.74
C HIS A 119 10.19 47.71 -4.19
N GLY A 120 10.63 46.65 -3.49
CA GLY A 120 10.34 45.26 -3.85
C GLY A 120 11.36 44.59 -4.77
N TYR A 121 12.37 45.34 -5.25
CA TYR A 121 13.46 44.85 -6.08
C TYR A 121 14.80 44.98 -5.35
N LYS A 122 15.70 44.03 -5.56
CA LYS A 122 17.08 44.05 -5.03
C LYS A 122 18.07 43.64 -6.12
N GLY A 123 19.32 44.08 -5.99
CA GLY A 123 20.40 43.75 -6.90
C GLY A 123 21.20 44.99 -7.32
N ASN A 124 21.76 44.96 -8.53
CA ASN A 124 22.62 46.01 -9.03
C ASN A 124 21.88 46.90 -10.05
N PRO A 125 21.50 48.15 -9.71
CA PRO A 125 20.74 49.02 -10.60
C PRO A 125 21.53 49.54 -11.81
N TYR A 126 22.86 49.35 -11.83
CA TYR A 126 23.76 49.79 -12.90
C TYR A 126 23.96 48.75 -14.01
N LEU A 127 23.39 47.55 -13.87
CA LEU A 127 23.47 46.49 -14.87
C LEU A 127 22.11 46.31 -15.55
N PRO A 128 22.04 46.13 -16.88
CA PRO A 128 20.78 45.76 -17.54
C PRO A 128 20.18 44.51 -16.88
N GLY A 129 18.94 44.60 -16.40
CA GLY A 129 18.25 43.52 -15.68
C GLY A 129 18.77 43.23 -14.26
N GLY A 130 19.60 44.10 -13.68
CA GLY A 130 20.26 43.85 -12.40
C GLY A 130 19.38 44.01 -11.16
N CYS A 131 18.20 44.64 -11.24
CA CYS A 131 17.20 44.71 -10.17
C CYS A 131 16.14 43.61 -10.36
N LEU A 132 16.16 42.60 -9.49
CA LEU A 132 15.26 41.45 -9.53
C LEU A 132 14.19 41.54 -8.44
N GLY A 133 12.94 41.23 -8.80
CA GLY A 133 11.80 41.28 -7.89
C GLY A 133 11.82 40.12 -6.89
N VAL A 134 11.76 40.43 -5.60
CA VAL A 134 11.89 39.42 -4.52
C VAL A 134 10.70 38.44 -4.49
N SER A 135 9.50 38.91 -4.85
CA SER A 135 8.27 38.11 -4.81
C SER A 135 8.24 36.97 -5.83
N ILE A 136 8.80 37.17 -7.03
CA ILE A 136 8.82 36.13 -8.08
C ILE A 136 9.72 34.97 -7.67
N CYS A 137 10.88 35.27 -7.09
CA CYS A 137 11.82 34.24 -6.61
C CYS A 137 11.20 33.35 -5.53
N ILE A 138 10.47 33.95 -4.57
CA ILE A 138 9.80 33.19 -3.50
C ILE A 138 8.75 32.26 -4.09
N VAL A 139 7.91 32.74 -5.01
CA VAL A 139 6.88 31.92 -5.66
C VAL A 139 7.50 30.75 -6.44
N VAL A 140 8.57 30.99 -7.20
CA VAL A 140 9.28 29.94 -7.94
C VAL A 140 9.87 28.88 -7.00
N VAL A 141 10.47 29.30 -5.88
CA VAL A 141 11.02 28.39 -4.87
C VAL A 141 9.93 27.58 -4.16
N LEU A 142 8.78 28.19 -3.87
CA LEU A 142 7.64 27.48 -3.28
C LEU A 142 7.03 26.46 -4.25
N LEU A 143 6.88 26.82 -5.53
CA LEU A 143 6.39 25.90 -6.55
C LEU A 143 7.38 24.76 -6.80
N SER A 144 8.67 25.06 -6.91
CA SER A 144 9.70 24.04 -7.13
C SER A 144 9.83 23.10 -5.93
N SER A 145 9.81 23.62 -4.70
CA SER A 145 9.84 22.79 -3.48
C SER A 145 8.58 21.91 -3.36
N THR A 146 7.40 22.41 -3.73
CA THR A 146 6.16 21.62 -3.75
C THR A 146 6.23 20.49 -4.80
N ILE A 147 6.76 20.76 -5.99
CA ILE A 147 6.93 19.74 -7.04
C ILE A 147 7.95 18.69 -6.59
N VAL A 148 9.10 19.11 -6.05
CA VAL A 148 10.13 18.20 -5.52
C VAL A 148 9.56 17.35 -4.40
N TYR A 149 8.81 17.94 -3.46
CA TYR A 149 8.13 17.21 -2.40
C TYR A 149 7.14 16.19 -2.95
N ARG A 150 6.31 16.55 -3.94
CA ARG A 150 5.39 15.60 -4.59
C ARG A 150 6.12 14.45 -5.29
N ILE A 151 7.24 14.72 -5.97
CA ILE A 151 8.07 13.67 -6.60
C ILE A 151 8.68 12.76 -5.52
N TYR A 152 9.20 13.34 -4.44
CA TYR A 152 9.76 12.61 -3.31
C TYR A 152 8.71 11.68 -2.67
N GLN A 153 7.52 12.20 -2.36
CA GLN A 153 6.41 11.42 -1.82
C GLN A 153 5.99 10.29 -2.77
N ARG A 154 5.87 10.56 -4.08
CA ARG A 154 5.57 9.53 -5.09
C ARG A 154 6.63 8.44 -5.13
N ARG A 155 7.92 8.78 -5.02
CA ARG A 155 9.01 7.80 -5.00
C ARG A 155 8.95 6.93 -3.75
N ILE A 156 8.68 7.49 -2.58
CA ILE A 156 8.50 6.71 -1.34
C ILE A 156 7.36 5.69 -1.51
N VAL A 157 6.19 6.14 -1.97
CA VAL A 157 5.03 5.25 -2.17
C VAL A 157 5.37 4.16 -3.18
N ALA A 158 6.01 4.49 -4.31
CA ALA A 158 6.42 3.50 -5.30
C ALA A 158 7.39 2.46 -4.74
N THR A 159 8.37 2.88 -3.93
CA THR A 159 9.30 1.96 -3.25
C THR A 159 8.57 1.05 -2.27
N ILE A 160 7.62 1.57 -1.49
CA ILE A 160 6.81 0.79 -0.56
C ILE A 160 5.97 -0.26 -1.32
N LYS A 161 5.27 0.15 -2.39
CA LYS A 161 4.50 -0.76 -3.25
C LYS A 161 5.36 -1.87 -3.85
N GLN A 162 6.57 -1.53 -4.30
CA GLN A 162 7.53 -2.51 -4.84
C GLN A 162 8.00 -3.49 -3.76
N ASN A 163 8.22 -3.02 -2.53
CA ASN A 163 8.59 -3.90 -1.41
C ASN A 163 7.48 -4.90 -1.10
N TYR A 164 6.21 -4.46 -1.07
CA TYR A 164 5.08 -5.38 -0.91
C TYR A 164 4.98 -6.38 -2.06
N PHE A 165 5.13 -5.91 -3.31
CA PHE A 165 5.12 -6.78 -4.49
C PHE A 165 6.17 -7.90 -4.37
N GLN A 166 7.38 -7.58 -3.92
CA GLN A 166 8.44 -8.58 -3.69
C GLN A 166 8.11 -9.47 -2.48
N GLN A 167 7.63 -8.89 -1.38
CA GLN A 167 7.31 -9.60 -0.15
C GLN A 167 6.24 -10.68 -0.36
N TYR A 168 5.22 -10.40 -1.17
CA TYR A 168 4.10 -11.30 -1.47
C TYR A 168 4.34 -12.19 -2.70
N GLY A 169 5.57 -12.24 -3.22
CA GLY A 169 5.93 -13.14 -4.32
C GLY A 169 5.37 -12.74 -5.68
N GLY A 170 5.13 -11.45 -5.91
CA GLY A 170 4.55 -10.94 -7.16
C GLY A 170 5.33 -11.33 -8.42
N HIS A 171 6.65 -11.51 -8.33
CA HIS A 171 7.47 -12.01 -9.44
C HIS A 171 7.12 -13.46 -9.83
N LEU A 172 6.95 -14.35 -8.83
CA LEU A 172 6.54 -15.74 -9.05
C LEU A 172 5.15 -15.80 -9.68
N LEU A 173 4.23 -14.96 -9.20
CA LEU A 173 2.89 -14.81 -9.77
C LEU A 173 2.95 -14.39 -11.25
N LEU A 174 3.76 -13.37 -11.57
CA LEU A 174 3.95 -12.92 -12.95
C LEU A 174 4.56 -13.99 -13.86
N GLU A 175 5.48 -14.79 -13.35
CA GLU A 175 6.11 -15.88 -14.11
C GLU A 175 5.10 -17.00 -14.40
N GLN A 176 4.34 -17.41 -13.40
CA GLN A 176 3.29 -18.43 -13.54
C GLN A 176 2.17 -17.98 -14.48
N MET A 177 1.79 -16.70 -14.45
CA MET A 177 0.83 -16.10 -15.40
C MET A 177 1.34 -16.06 -16.85
N LYS A 178 2.66 -16.04 -17.07
CA LYS A 178 3.25 -16.04 -18.42
C LYS A 178 3.39 -17.45 -18.99
N SER A 179 3.65 -18.44 -18.13
CA SER A 179 3.83 -19.84 -18.55
C SER A 179 2.50 -20.51 -18.91
N GLU A 180 1.39 -20.12 -18.29
CA GLU A 180 0.08 -20.73 -18.52
C GLU A 180 -0.83 -19.83 -19.37
N GLN A 181 -0.89 -20.09 -20.68
CA GLN A 181 -1.78 -19.37 -21.63
C GLN A 181 -3.29 -19.64 -21.45
N GLY A 182 -3.73 -20.23 -20.32
CA GLY A 182 -5.12 -20.64 -20.08
C GLY A 182 -5.84 -19.92 -18.94
N PHE A 183 -5.12 -19.21 -18.07
CA PHE A 183 -5.71 -18.57 -16.88
C PHE A 183 -5.99 -17.09 -17.11
N SER A 184 -7.27 -16.68 -17.01
CA SER A 184 -7.68 -15.27 -17.03
C SER A 184 -7.36 -14.54 -15.71
N PHE A 185 -6.27 -14.91 -15.03
CA PHE A 185 -5.86 -14.32 -13.75
C PHE A 185 -5.26 -12.92 -13.99
N ARG A 186 -5.58 -11.95 -13.14
CA ARG A 186 -5.13 -10.56 -13.31
C ARG A 186 -4.50 -9.98 -12.04
N LEU A 187 -3.39 -9.27 -12.21
CA LEU A 187 -2.88 -8.38 -11.17
C LEU A 187 -3.58 -7.02 -11.26
N PHE A 188 -4.25 -6.65 -10.18
CA PHE A 188 -4.98 -5.39 -10.05
C PHE A 188 -4.14 -4.35 -9.32
N LYS A 189 -4.29 -3.08 -9.70
CA LYS A 189 -3.79 -1.95 -8.91
C LYS A 189 -4.74 -1.63 -7.78
N GLU A 190 -4.22 -1.08 -6.69
CA GLU A 190 -5.00 -0.63 -5.55
C GLU A 190 -6.08 0.40 -5.96
N GLU A 191 -5.73 1.31 -6.87
CA GLU A 191 -6.64 2.33 -7.41
C GLU A 191 -7.88 1.72 -8.07
N GLU A 192 -7.72 0.62 -8.81
CA GLU A 192 -8.84 -0.08 -9.47
C GLU A 192 -9.77 -0.73 -8.45
N LEU A 193 -9.21 -1.30 -7.37
CA LEU A 193 -9.99 -1.90 -6.30
C LEU A 193 -10.72 -0.85 -5.47
N ASN A 194 -10.09 0.31 -5.23
CA ASN A 194 -10.71 1.45 -4.58
C ASN A 194 -11.90 1.97 -5.39
N GLU A 195 -11.74 2.15 -6.70
CA GLU A 195 -12.83 2.58 -7.58
C GLU A 195 -13.98 1.56 -7.57
N ALA A 196 -13.67 0.27 -7.76
CA ALA A 196 -14.66 -0.80 -7.81
C ALA A 196 -15.49 -0.93 -6.52
N THR A 197 -14.91 -0.59 -5.37
CA THR A 197 -15.53 -0.74 -4.04
C THR A 197 -16.02 0.57 -3.43
N SER A 198 -15.91 1.70 -4.14
CA SER A 198 -16.14 3.04 -3.57
C SER A 198 -15.29 3.32 -2.32
N ASN A 199 -13.99 3.03 -2.39
CA ASN A 199 -13.00 3.09 -1.30
C ASN A 199 -13.34 2.17 -0.12
N PHE A 200 -13.69 0.91 -0.41
CA PHE A 200 -14.07 -0.09 0.60
C PHE A 200 -15.21 0.41 1.53
N ASP A 201 -16.22 1.04 0.94
CA ASP A 201 -17.39 1.55 1.67
C ASP A 201 -18.10 0.41 2.42
N ALA A 202 -18.45 0.65 3.69
CA ALA A 202 -19.13 -0.31 4.54
C ALA A 202 -20.46 -0.81 3.95
N LYS A 203 -21.14 0.00 3.11
CA LYS A 203 -22.38 -0.41 2.42
C LYS A 203 -22.17 -1.55 1.42
N ASN A 204 -20.93 -1.75 0.97
CA ASN A 204 -20.56 -2.78 0.00
C ASN A 204 -20.09 -4.07 0.68
N VAL A 205 -20.06 -4.14 2.02
CA VAL A 205 -19.66 -5.36 2.73
C VAL A 205 -20.72 -6.44 2.52
N VAL A 206 -20.27 -7.61 2.05
CA VAL A 206 -21.13 -8.80 1.86
C VAL A 206 -20.89 -9.87 2.91
N GLY A 207 -19.71 -9.86 3.53
CA GLY A 207 -19.37 -10.81 4.59
C GLY A 207 -18.14 -10.37 5.34
N GLU A 208 -18.11 -10.67 6.64
CA GLU A 208 -16.98 -10.39 7.51
C GLU A 208 -16.69 -11.60 8.39
N GLY A 209 -15.44 -12.08 8.38
CA GLY A 209 -15.04 -13.28 9.12
C GLY A 209 -13.61 -13.20 9.65
N GLY A 210 -13.09 -14.34 10.10
CA GLY A 210 -11.70 -14.47 10.58
C GLY A 210 -10.65 -14.25 9.48
N ASN A 211 -10.99 -14.57 8.23
CA ASN A 211 -10.07 -14.53 7.08
C ASN A 211 -10.05 -13.16 6.38
N GLY A 212 -10.92 -12.22 6.75
CA GLY A 212 -11.01 -10.92 6.08
C GLY A 212 -12.41 -10.32 6.07
N THR A 213 -12.53 -9.22 5.34
CA THR A 213 -13.80 -8.60 4.96
C THR A 213 -13.95 -8.71 3.45
N VAL A 214 -15.12 -9.16 2.99
CA VAL A 214 -15.46 -9.30 1.58
C VAL A 214 -16.39 -8.16 1.18
N TYR A 215 -16.03 -7.48 0.09
CA TYR A 215 -16.77 -6.36 -0.48
C TYR A 215 -17.32 -6.75 -1.85
N LYS A 216 -18.56 -6.34 -2.14
CA LYS A 216 -19.09 -6.33 -3.50
C LYS A 216 -18.46 -5.16 -4.26
N GLY A 217 -17.78 -5.47 -5.36
CA GLY A 217 -17.24 -4.48 -6.28
C GLY A 217 -17.91 -4.56 -7.65
N THR A 218 -17.75 -3.50 -8.45
CA THR A 218 -18.14 -3.49 -9.87
C THR A 218 -16.91 -3.20 -10.73
N MET A 219 -16.62 -4.08 -11.68
CA MET A 219 -15.50 -3.95 -12.62
C MET A 219 -15.96 -4.31 -14.02
N ASN A 220 -15.73 -3.43 -15.01
CA ASN A 220 -16.14 -3.64 -16.41
C ASN A 220 -17.63 -4.09 -16.53
N ASN A 221 -18.51 -3.42 -15.78
CA ASN A 221 -19.95 -3.75 -15.67
C ASN A 221 -20.27 -5.17 -15.18
N ARG A 222 -19.35 -5.82 -14.46
CA ARG A 222 -19.57 -7.11 -13.80
C ARG A 222 -19.34 -6.99 -12.30
N PHE A 223 -20.14 -7.70 -11.51
CA PHE A 223 -19.92 -7.79 -10.08
C PHE A 223 -18.75 -8.72 -9.77
N VAL A 224 -17.95 -8.34 -8.78
CA VAL A 224 -16.83 -9.11 -8.24
C VAL A 224 -16.90 -9.14 -6.71
N ALA A 225 -16.38 -10.20 -6.10
CA ALA A 225 -16.19 -10.26 -4.66
C ALA A 225 -14.72 -9.95 -4.34
N ILE A 226 -14.47 -8.93 -3.52
CA ILE A 226 -13.14 -8.42 -3.20
C ILE A 226 -12.87 -8.68 -1.72
N LYS A 227 -12.03 -9.68 -1.42
CA LYS A 227 -11.66 -10.09 -0.07
C LYS A 227 -10.40 -9.35 0.37
N LYS A 228 -10.54 -8.45 1.33
CA LYS A 228 -9.42 -7.79 2.01
C LYS A 228 -9.12 -8.55 3.30
N CYS A 229 -7.94 -9.18 3.37
CA CYS A 229 -7.54 -9.93 4.56
C CYS A 229 -7.40 -8.99 5.78
N LYS A 230 -7.64 -9.51 6.99
CA LYS A 230 -7.58 -8.70 8.24
C LYS A 230 -6.21 -8.72 8.92
N THR A 231 -5.45 -9.79 8.73
CA THR A 231 -4.26 -10.07 9.54
C THR A 231 -3.01 -9.58 8.84
N ILE A 232 -2.17 -8.83 9.55
CA ILE A 232 -0.82 -8.45 9.14
C ILE A 232 0.14 -9.49 9.72
N GLY A 233 1.08 -10.01 8.91
CA GLY A 233 2.14 -10.90 9.39
C GLY A 233 2.40 -12.13 8.51
N GLU A 234 3.33 -12.98 8.95
CA GLU A 234 3.84 -14.11 8.16
C GLU A 234 2.77 -15.18 7.88
N ARG A 235 1.81 -15.38 8.80
CA ARG A 235 0.69 -16.31 8.63
C ARG A 235 -0.20 -15.92 7.46
N ALA A 236 -0.65 -14.65 7.44
CA ALA A 236 -1.49 -14.12 6.36
C ALA A 236 -0.79 -14.19 5.00
N ARG A 237 0.54 -13.97 4.97
CA ARG A 237 1.34 -14.13 3.75
C ARG A 237 1.37 -15.57 3.24
N LYS A 238 1.52 -16.56 4.15
CA LYS A 238 1.51 -17.98 3.81
C LYS A 238 0.12 -18.43 3.33
N GLU A 239 -0.94 -17.98 3.98
CA GLU A 239 -2.34 -18.29 3.60
C GLU A 239 -2.68 -17.67 2.23
N PHE A 240 -2.33 -16.39 2.01
CA PHE A 240 -2.52 -15.73 0.72
C PHE A 240 -1.78 -16.42 -0.43
N GLY A 241 -0.50 -16.76 -0.23
CA GLY A 241 0.30 -17.45 -1.25
C GLY A 241 -0.25 -18.83 -1.59
N LYS A 242 -0.71 -19.58 -0.58
CA LYS A 242 -1.38 -20.89 -0.77
C LYS A 242 -2.69 -20.76 -1.50
N GLU A 243 -3.54 -19.82 -1.11
CA GLU A 243 -4.86 -19.60 -1.71
C GLU A 243 -4.72 -19.25 -3.20
N ILE A 244 -3.78 -18.38 -3.57
CA ILE A 244 -3.51 -18.11 -4.99
C ILE A 244 -2.95 -19.33 -5.71
N LEU A 245 -1.95 -20.01 -5.14
CA LEU A 245 -1.33 -21.18 -5.77
C LEU A 245 -2.39 -22.24 -6.09
N ILE A 246 -3.23 -22.57 -5.11
CA ILE A 246 -4.30 -23.56 -5.25
C ILE A 246 -5.35 -23.07 -6.27
N LEU A 247 -5.89 -21.85 -6.09
CA LEU A 247 -6.94 -21.32 -6.95
C LEU A 247 -6.48 -21.07 -8.40
N SER A 248 -5.18 -20.87 -8.61
CA SER A 248 -4.56 -20.76 -9.94
C SER A 248 -4.41 -22.08 -10.67
N GLN A 249 -4.62 -23.22 -10.01
CA GLN A 249 -4.47 -24.56 -10.60
C GLN A 249 -5.80 -25.30 -10.74
N ILE A 250 -6.87 -24.77 -10.13
CA ILE A 250 -8.19 -25.40 -10.14
C ILE A 250 -9.19 -24.62 -10.99
N ASN A 251 -9.97 -25.33 -11.78
CA ASN A 251 -11.07 -24.77 -12.54
C ASN A 251 -12.23 -25.77 -12.56
N HIS A 252 -13.25 -25.52 -11.75
CA HIS A 252 -14.40 -26.39 -11.59
C HIS A 252 -15.69 -25.58 -11.46
N LYS A 253 -16.78 -26.05 -12.08
CA LYS A 253 -18.10 -25.36 -12.09
C LYS A 253 -18.64 -25.05 -10.69
N ASN A 254 -18.37 -25.93 -9.71
CA ASN A 254 -18.82 -25.82 -8.32
C ASN A 254 -17.73 -25.31 -7.37
N ILE A 255 -16.70 -24.64 -7.89
CA ILE A 255 -15.70 -23.92 -7.09
C ILE A 255 -15.73 -22.45 -7.49
N VAL A 256 -15.68 -21.55 -6.50
CA VAL A 256 -15.62 -20.11 -6.76
C VAL A 256 -14.32 -19.78 -7.48
N ARG A 257 -14.45 -19.18 -8.66
CA ARG A 257 -13.30 -18.83 -9.51
C ARG A 257 -12.59 -17.58 -9.00
N ILE A 258 -11.27 -17.68 -8.85
CA ILE A 258 -10.41 -16.51 -8.65
C ILE A 258 -10.27 -15.72 -9.96
N VAL A 259 -10.42 -14.40 -9.87
CA VAL A 259 -10.23 -13.47 -10.99
C VAL A 259 -8.83 -12.87 -10.93
N GLY A 260 -8.30 -12.63 -9.74
CA GLY A 260 -6.97 -12.06 -9.58
C GLY A 260 -6.66 -11.60 -8.17
N CYS A 261 -5.61 -10.80 -8.03
CA CYS A 261 -5.20 -10.24 -6.74
C CYS A 261 -4.52 -8.87 -6.88
N CYS A 262 -4.39 -8.16 -5.77
CA CYS A 262 -3.55 -6.98 -5.61
C CYS A 262 -2.51 -7.23 -4.51
N VAL A 263 -1.24 -7.07 -4.85
CA VAL A 263 -0.07 -7.31 -3.97
C VAL A 263 0.79 -6.06 -3.77
N GLU A 264 0.38 -4.91 -4.32
CA GLU A 264 1.05 -3.60 -4.13
C GLU A 264 0.57 -2.85 -2.87
N VAL A 265 0.00 -3.58 -1.91
CA VAL A 265 -0.66 -3.08 -0.70
C VAL A 265 -0.11 -3.78 0.54
N GLU A 266 -0.24 -3.14 1.70
CA GLU A 266 0.21 -3.70 2.98
C GLU A 266 -0.48 -5.02 3.32
N ILE A 267 -1.76 -5.15 2.97
CA ILE A 267 -2.53 -6.39 3.15
C ILE A 267 -3.04 -6.82 1.78
N PRO A 268 -2.62 -8.00 1.27
CA PRO A 268 -3.04 -8.45 -0.05
C PRO A 268 -4.56 -8.57 -0.17
N ILE A 269 -5.04 -8.32 -1.38
CA ILE A 269 -6.47 -8.34 -1.70
C ILE A 269 -6.72 -9.37 -2.79
N LEU A 270 -7.69 -10.25 -2.58
CA LEU A 270 -8.11 -11.28 -3.52
C LEU A 270 -9.41 -10.86 -4.21
N VAL A 271 -9.51 -11.12 -5.51
CA VAL A 271 -10.66 -10.79 -6.34
C VAL A 271 -11.23 -12.08 -6.91
N TYR A 272 -12.51 -12.33 -6.65
CA TYR A 272 -13.24 -13.52 -7.09
C TYR A 272 -14.44 -13.10 -7.96
N GLU A 273 -15.00 -14.08 -8.67
CA GLU A 273 -16.35 -13.92 -9.20
C GLU A 273 -17.36 -13.68 -8.06
N PHE A 274 -18.37 -12.86 -8.34
CA PHE A 274 -19.44 -12.60 -7.36
C PHE A 274 -20.56 -13.64 -7.50
N ILE A 275 -21.00 -14.18 -6.37
CA ILE A 275 -22.08 -15.17 -6.26
C ILE A 275 -23.25 -14.54 -5.49
N SER A 276 -24.46 -14.53 -6.07
CA SER A 276 -25.50 -13.55 -5.71
C SER A 276 -26.39 -13.92 -4.52
N GLU A 277 -26.69 -15.20 -4.30
CA GLU A 277 -27.70 -15.64 -3.32
C GLU A 277 -27.13 -15.88 -1.92
N GLY A 278 -25.90 -15.45 -1.67
CA GLY A 278 -25.24 -15.59 -0.38
C GLY A 278 -24.78 -17.03 -0.11
N THR A 279 -24.80 -17.43 1.15
CA THR A 279 -24.29 -18.73 1.60
C THR A 279 -25.42 -19.74 1.82
N LEU A 280 -25.09 -21.03 1.77
CA LEU A 280 -26.00 -22.10 2.19
C LEU A 280 -26.41 -21.96 3.66
N PHE A 281 -25.55 -21.39 4.50
CA PHE A 281 -25.89 -21.07 5.88
C PHE A 281 -27.03 -20.03 5.94
N ASP A 282 -26.99 -18.99 5.12
CA ASP A 282 -28.05 -17.98 5.06
C ASP A 282 -29.36 -18.57 4.53
N LEU A 283 -29.27 -19.51 3.59
CA LEU A 283 -30.43 -20.22 3.06
C LEU A 283 -31.13 -21.08 4.13
N LEU A 284 -30.36 -21.78 4.98
CA LEU A 284 -30.91 -22.68 6.00
C LEU A 284 -31.30 -21.94 7.30
N HIS A 285 -30.51 -20.96 7.71
CA HIS A 285 -30.57 -20.37 9.06
C HIS A 285 -30.84 -18.85 9.06
N GLY A 286 -31.00 -18.25 7.89
CA GLY A 286 -31.21 -16.82 7.73
C GLY A 286 -32.62 -16.35 8.10
N LYS A 287 -32.81 -15.02 8.14
CA LYS A 287 -34.09 -14.39 8.55
C LYS A 287 -35.24 -14.63 7.57
N LYS A 288 -34.94 -14.94 6.32
CA LYS A 288 -35.91 -15.32 5.29
C LYS A 288 -35.81 -16.83 5.09
N VAL A 289 -36.32 -17.60 6.04
CA VAL A 289 -36.43 -19.05 5.89
C VAL A 289 -37.41 -19.31 4.75
N SER A 290 -36.85 -19.57 3.57
CA SER A 290 -37.61 -19.90 2.38
C SER A 290 -37.86 -21.41 2.44
N HIS A 291 -39.07 -21.86 2.10
CA HIS A 291 -39.31 -23.30 1.95
C HIS A 291 -38.42 -23.83 0.82
N ILE A 292 -37.42 -24.66 1.16
CA ILE A 292 -36.51 -25.27 0.20
C ILE A 292 -36.81 -26.77 0.11
N PRO A 293 -37.28 -27.27 -1.04
CA PRO A 293 -37.54 -28.69 -1.24
C PRO A 293 -36.31 -29.55 -0.98
N LEU A 294 -36.52 -30.75 -0.43
CA LEU A 294 -35.44 -31.70 -0.15
C LEU A 294 -34.58 -32.00 -1.39
N CYS A 295 -35.17 -32.16 -2.57
CA CYS A 295 -34.42 -32.34 -3.82
C CYS A 295 -33.42 -31.21 -4.09
N THR A 296 -33.80 -29.95 -3.83
CA THR A 296 -32.91 -28.80 -3.99
C THR A 296 -31.77 -28.85 -2.98
N ARG A 297 -32.08 -29.20 -1.71
CA ARG A 297 -31.07 -29.37 -0.65
C ARG A 297 -30.03 -30.44 -1.02
N LEU A 298 -30.49 -31.59 -1.52
CA LEU A 298 -29.62 -32.70 -1.92
C LEU A 298 -28.83 -32.37 -3.19
N ARG A 299 -29.42 -31.64 -4.15
CA ARG A 299 -28.70 -31.16 -5.34
C ARG A 299 -27.53 -30.25 -4.95
N ILE A 300 -27.77 -29.29 -4.05
CA ILE A 300 -26.72 -28.42 -3.51
C ILE A 300 -25.62 -29.25 -2.84
N ALA A 301 -25.99 -30.26 -2.04
CA ALA A 301 -25.03 -31.18 -1.43
C ALA A 301 -24.21 -31.94 -2.47
N GLN A 302 -24.87 -32.50 -3.49
CA GLN A 302 -24.19 -33.24 -4.55
C GLN A 302 -23.18 -32.35 -5.29
N GLU A 303 -23.59 -31.13 -5.66
CA GLU A 303 -22.73 -30.14 -6.34
C GLU A 303 -21.52 -29.73 -5.48
N ALA A 304 -21.71 -29.53 -4.17
CA ALA A 304 -20.60 -29.27 -3.25
C ALA A 304 -19.70 -30.51 -3.06
N ALA A 305 -20.27 -31.72 -3.04
CA ALA A 305 -19.52 -32.96 -2.98
C ALA A 305 -18.69 -33.21 -4.24
N GLU A 306 -19.20 -32.84 -5.43
CA GLU A 306 -18.47 -32.89 -6.70
C GLU A 306 -17.24 -31.96 -6.66
N ALA A 307 -17.36 -30.77 -6.08
CA ALA A 307 -16.23 -29.87 -5.88
C ALA A 307 -15.16 -30.47 -4.95
N LEU A 308 -15.56 -31.07 -3.83
CA LEU A 308 -14.62 -31.70 -2.89
C LEU A 308 -13.97 -32.95 -3.47
N ASP A 309 -14.72 -33.77 -4.22
CA ASP A 309 -14.15 -34.91 -4.95
C ASP A 309 -13.11 -34.46 -5.98
N TYR A 310 -13.37 -33.36 -6.70
CA TYR A 310 -12.37 -32.77 -7.59
C TYR A 310 -11.08 -32.40 -6.84
N LEU A 311 -11.19 -31.78 -5.66
CA LEU A 311 -10.03 -31.42 -4.84
C LEU A 311 -9.27 -32.65 -4.31
N HIS A 312 -9.98 -33.71 -3.91
CA HIS A 312 -9.36 -34.89 -3.29
C HIS A 312 -8.81 -35.89 -4.30
N SER A 313 -9.50 -36.09 -5.42
CA SER A 313 -9.25 -37.20 -6.34
C SER A 313 -8.56 -36.76 -7.63
N TRP A 314 -8.78 -35.52 -8.07
CA TRP A 314 -8.30 -35.03 -9.38
C TRP A 314 -7.16 -34.02 -9.28
N ALA A 315 -7.08 -33.24 -8.21
CA ALA A 315 -5.93 -32.39 -7.96
C ALA A 315 -4.68 -33.24 -7.65
N SER A 316 -3.52 -32.81 -8.17
CA SER A 316 -2.24 -33.48 -7.93
C SER A 316 -1.18 -32.46 -7.50
N PRO A 317 -0.73 -32.50 -6.23
CA PRO A 317 -1.19 -33.38 -5.15
C PRO A 317 -2.65 -33.10 -4.72
N PRO A 318 -3.34 -34.05 -4.04
CA PRO A 318 -4.67 -33.82 -3.49
C PRO A 318 -4.73 -32.59 -2.58
N ILE A 319 -5.87 -31.90 -2.54
CA ILE A 319 -6.05 -30.67 -1.78
C ILE A 319 -7.06 -30.91 -0.65
N VAL A 320 -6.65 -30.70 0.60
CA VAL A 320 -7.56 -30.70 1.76
C VAL A 320 -8.10 -29.29 1.96
N HIS A 321 -9.42 -29.12 1.94
CA HIS A 321 -10.10 -27.83 2.08
C HIS A 321 -9.97 -27.28 3.51
N ARG A 322 -10.16 -28.14 4.52
CA ARG A 322 -9.96 -27.92 5.97
C ARG A 322 -10.98 -27.02 6.67
N ASP A 323 -11.77 -26.23 5.93
CA ASP A 323 -12.85 -25.41 6.50
C ASP A 323 -14.17 -25.61 5.74
N VAL A 324 -14.58 -26.86 5.52
CA VAL A 324 -15.86 -27.19 4.89
C VAL A 324 -17.01 -26.90 5.86
N LYS A 325 -17.92 -26.00 5.47
CA LYS A 325 -19.12 -25.61 6.24
C LYS A 325 -20.14 -24.94 5.34
N THR A 326 -21.38 -24.82 5.81
CA THR A 326 -22.47 -24.17 5.07
C THR A 326 -22.20 -22.68 4.76
N SER A 327 -21.42 -21.97 5.57
CA SER A 327 -21.01 -20.58 5.28
C SER A 327 -19.98 -20.45 4.15
N ASN A 328 -19.30 -21.54 3.77
CA ASN A 328 -18.30 -21.56 2.70
C ASN A 328 -18.84 -22.19 1.40
N ILE A 329 -20.13 -22.56 1.37
CA ILE A 329 -20.82 -23.01 0.16
C ILE A 329 -21.74 -21.85 -0.28
N LEU A 330 -21.39 -21.19 -1.38
CA LEU A 330 -22.16 -20.08 -1.95
C LEU A 330 -23.17 -20.58 -2.98
N LEU A 331 -24.20 -19.77 -3.23
CA LEU A 331 -25.29 -20.10 -4.15
C LEU A 331 -25.47 -18.98 -5.19
N ASP A 332 -25.49 -19.35 -6.47
CA ASP A 332 -25.80 -18.40 -7.55
C ASP A 332 -27.31 -18.22 -7.75
N GLU A 333 -27.72 -17.39 -8.72
CA GLU A 333 -29.13 -17.12 -9.01
C GLU A 333 -29.99 -18.36 -9.34
N ASN A 334 -29.35 -19.49 -9.70
CA ASN A 334 -30.02 -20.77 -10.00
C ASN A 334 -29.89 -21.78 -8.84
N PHE A 335 -29.45 -21.32 -7.67
CA PHE A 335 -29.09 -22.16 -6.52
C PHE A 335 -28.05 -23.23 -6.88
N ILE A 336 -27.13 -22.93 -7.80
CA ILE A 336 -25.97 -23.79 -8.05
C ILE A 336 -24.93 -23.54 -6.97
N ALA A 337 -24.46 -24.61 -6.33
CA ALA A 337 -23.51 -24.57 -5.25
C ALA A 337 -22.09 -24.30 -5.73
N LYS A 338 -21.39 -23.40 -5.06
CA LYS A 338 -19.96 -23.14 -5.26
C LYS A 338 -19.19 -23.12 -3.94
N VAL A 339 -18.20 -24.00 -3.80
CA VAL A 339 -17.29 -24.03 -2.65
C VAL A 339 -16.32 -22.84 -2.71
N SER A 340 -16.11 -22.21 -1.56
CA SER A 340 -15.35 -20.96 -1.41
C SER A 340 -14.45 -20.98 -0.17
N ASP A 341 -13.63 -19.94 -0.02
CA ASP A 341 -12.70 -19.70 1.11
C ASP A 341 -11.58 -20.75 1.24
N PHE A 342 -10.59 -20.65 0.34
CA PHE A 342 -9.47 -21.57 0.22
C PHE A 342 -8.26 -21.17 1.10
N GLY A 343 -8.42 -20.18 1.98
CA GLY A 343 -7.34 -19.65 2.81
C GLY A 343 -6.75 -20.67 3.79
N ALA A 344 -7.52 -21.68 4.19
CA ALA A 344 -7.10 -22.75 5.11
C ALA A 344 -6.56 -24.01 4.40
N CYS A 345 -6.63 -24.07 3.07
CA CYS A 345 -6.32 -25.28 2.31
C CYS A 345 -4.86 -25.70 2.40
N VAL A 346 -4.62 -27.00 2.26
CA VAL A 346 -3.29 -27.61 2.30
C VAL A 346 -3.16 -28.67 1.21
N LEU A 347 -2.00 -28.70 0.54
CA LEU A 347 -1.64 -29.76 -0.39
C LEU A 347 -1.25 -31.02 0.39
N ALA A 348 -1.92 -32.14 0.15
CA ALA A 348 -1.58 -33.44 0.69
C ALA A 348 -0.45 -34.07 -0.13
N LEU A 349 0.79 -33.68 0.18
CA LEU A 349 1.99 -34.26 -0.43
C LEU A 349 2.10 -35.74 -0.02
N GLY A 350 2.12 -36.65 -1.00
CA GLY A 350 2.12 -38.09 -0.76
C GLY A 350 3.35 -38.61 -0.02
N GLY A 351 3.13 -39.51 0.94
CA GLY A 351 4.07 -40.15 1.85
C GLY A 351 3.35 -40.45 3.18
N ASP A 352 3.90 -41.32 4.04
CA ASP A 352 3.38 -41.60 5.40
C ASP A 352 3.32 -40.37 6.33
N ASP A 353 3.61 -39.17 5.81
CA ASP A 353 3.60 -37.89 6.51
C ASP A 353 2.17 -37.36 6.66
N GLN A 354 1.42 -38.01 7.55
CA GLN A 354 0.34 -37.39 8.31
C GLN A 354 0.85 -36.04 8.83
N PHE A 355 0.31 -34.93 8.32
CA PHE A 355 0.76 -33.62 8.78
C PHE A 355 0.32 -33.43 10.23
N VAL A 356 1.26 -33.51 11.18
CA VAL A 356 1.05 -32.92 12.51
C VAL A 356 1.01 -31.41 12.33
N THR A 357 -0.20 -30.89 12.11
CA THR A 357 -0.43 -29.45 11.97
C THR A 357 -1.09 -28.89 13.22
N HIS A 358 -0.90 -27.60 13.46
CA HIS A 358 -1.73 -26.91 14.43
C HIS A 358 -3.21 -27.01 14.01
N VAL A 359 -4.07 -27.53 14.88
CA VAL A 359 -5.50 -27.71 14.59
C VAL A 359 -6.14 -26.37 14.20
N GLN A 360 -6.76 -26.35 13.03
CA GLN A 360 -7.48 -25.18 12.49
C GLN A 360 -8.74 -25.66 11.78
N GLY A 361 -9.83 -24.91 11.95
CA GLY A 361 -11.14 -25.18 11.34
C GLY A 361 -12.26 -24.57 12.18
N THR A 362 -13.49 -24.73 11.72
CA THR A 362 -14.66 -24.17 12.40
C THR A 362 -15.24 -25.14 13.42
N ARG A 363 -15.45 -24.67 14.65
CA ARG A 363 -16.10 -25.43 15.73
C ARG A 363 -17.48 -25.94 15.27
N GLY A 364 -17.76 -27.21 15.53
CA GLY A 364 -18.96 -27.91 15.05
C GLY A 364 -18.73 -28.74 13.79
N TYR A 365 -17.75 -28.36 12.96
CA TYR A 365 -17.36 -29.10 11.74
C TYR A 365 -16.02 -29.84 11.90
N LEU A 366 -15.22 -29.47 12.90
CA LEU A 366 -13.91 -30.05 13.16
C LEU A 366 -13.96 -31.58 13.34
N ASP A 367 -13.17 -32.28 12.53
CA ASP A 367 -12.92 -33.70 12.63
C ASP A 367 -12.32 -34.08 14.00
N PRO A 368 -12.97 -34.95 14.80
CA PRO A 368 -12.50 -35.32 16.12
C PRO A 368 -11.18 -36.10 16.09
N GLU A 369 -10.91 -36.90 15.05
CA GLU A 369 -9.65 -37.61 14.90
C GLU A 369 -8.51 -36.62 14.61
N TYR A 370 -8.75 -35.64 13.73
CA TYR A 370 -7.79 -34.55 13.49
C TYR A 370 -7.51 -33.74 14.76
N VAL A 371 -8.54 -33.41 15.53
CA VAL A 371 -8.39 -32.70 16.81
C VAL A 371 -7.54 -33.50 17.81
N GLN A 372 -7.72 -34.83 17.86
CA GLN A 372 -7.03 -35.70 18.80
C GLN A 372 -5.59 -36.02 18.39
N THR A 373 -5.36 -36.30 17.11
CA THR A 373 -4.08 -36.79 16.59
C THR A 373 -3.21 -35.68 16.01
N GLY A 374 -3.81 -34.54 15.66
CA GLY A 374 -3.18 -33.47 14.89
C GLY A 374 -3.01 -33.81 13.40
N GLN A 375 -3.45 -34.98 12.94
CA GLN A 375 -3.24 -35.50 11.59
C GLN A 375 -4.36 -35.06 10.66
N LEU A 376 -4.02 -34.25 9.66
CA LEU A 376 -4.97 -33.76 8.67
C LEU A 376 -4.96 -34.64 7.42
N THR A 377 -6.13 -35.11 7.00
CA THR A 377 -6.30 -35.89 5.76
C THR A 377 -7.51 -35.39 4.96
N VAL A 378 -7.67 -35.88 3.72
CA VAL A 378 -8.89 -35.65 2.93
C VAL A 378 -10.15 -36.18 3.64
N LYS A 379 -10.01 -37.16 4.55
CA LYS A 379 -11.12 -37.69 5.36
C LYS A 379 -11.60 -36.71 6.44
N SER A 380 -10.80 -35.70 6.80
CA SER A 380 -11.24 -34.62 7.69
C SER A 380 -12.28 -33.71 7.04
N ASP A 381 -12.16 -33.48 5.72
CA ASP A 381 -13.20 -32.78 4.94
C ASP A 381 -14.47 -33.63 4.83
N VAL A 382 -14.34 -34.96 4.73
CA VAL A 382 -15.50 -35.89 4.69
C VAL A 382 -16.32 -35.78 5.97
N TYR A 383 -15.67 -35.73 7.15
CA TYR A 383 -16.36 -35.52 8.42
C TYR A 383 -17.12 -34.18 8.42
N SER A 384 -16.41 -33.12 8.04
CA SER A 384 -16.97 -31.76 7.96
C SER A 384 -18.17 -31.69 7.00
N PHE A 385 -18.09 -32.39 5.86
CA PHE A 385 -19.19 -32.51 4.90
C PHE A 385 -20.37 -33.33 5.44
N GLY A 386 -20.11 -34.36 6.26
CA GLY A 386 -21.16 -35.07 7.01
C GLY A 386 -22.00 -34.13 7.89
N ILE A 387 -21.37 -33.13 8.51
CA ILE A 387 -22.07 -32.09 9.28
C ILE A 387 -22.91 -31.20 8.35
N VAL A 388 -22.41 -30.82 7.18
CA VAL A 388 -23.21 -30.08 6.17
C VAL A 388 -24.46 -30.86 5.77
N LEU A 389 -24.35 -32.18 5.56
CA LEU A 389 -25.50 -33.04 5.29
C LEU A 389 -26.50 -33.05 6.46
N LEU A 390 -26.03 -33.07 7.71
CA LEU A 390 -26.91 -32.96 8.87
C LEU A 390 -27.66 -31.63 8.91
N GLU A 391 -26.99 -30.50 8.64
CA GLU A 391 -27.67 -29.20 8.62
C GLU A 391 -28.75 -29.16 7.53
N LEU A 392 -28.52 -29.77 6.38
CA LEU A 392 -29.51 -29.85 5.28
C LEU A 392 -30.74 -30.70 5.65
N LEU A 393 -30.52 -31.80 6.37
CA LEU A 393 -31.58 -32.74 6.76
C LEU A 393 -32.37 -32.29 7.98
N THR A 394 -31.74 -31.56 8.89
CA THR A 394 -32.35 -31.17 10.17
C THR A 394 -32.78 -29.71 10.20
N ARG A 395 -32.23 -28.87 9.30
CA ARG A 395 -32.27 -27.40 9.40
C ARG A 395 -31.82 -26.86 10.78
N ARG A 396 -31.01 -27.62 11.51
CA ARG A 396 -30.40 -27.21 12.79
C ARG A 396 -28.96 -26.78 12.56
N LYS A 397 -28.47 -25.84 13.37
CA LYS A 397 -27.09 -25.38 13.30
C LYS A 397 -26.14 -26.48 13.79
N ALA A 398 -24.98 -26.62 13.14
CA ALA A 398 -23.95 -27.59 13.53
C ALA A 398 -23.54 -27.50 15.02
N PHE A 399 -23.54 -26.28 15.56
CA PHE A 399 -23.19 -25.99 16.94
C PHE A 399 -24.14 -24.92 17.51
N TYR A 400 -24.73 -25.18 18.68
CA TYR A 400 -25.68 -24.27 19.32
C TYR A 400 -25.57 -24.29 20.85
N MET A 401 -26.02 -23.20 21.48
CA MET A 401 -26.14 -23.10 22.94
C MET A 401 -27.60 -23.29 23.34
N GLU A 402 -27.83 -24.20 24.29
CA GLU A 402 -29.14 -24.44 24.88
C GLU A 402 -29.04 -24.26 26.39
N VAL A 403 -29.70 -23.22 26.93
CA VAL A 403 -29.91 -22.96 28.37
C VAL A 403 -28.68 -23.26 29.26
N PHE A 404 -27.46 -22.93 28.81
CA PHE A 404 -26.14 -23.12 29.47
C PHE A 404 -25.31 -24.38 29.14
N GLU A 405 -25.76 -25.26 28.23
CA GLU A 405 -24.94 -26.33 27.67
C GLU A 405 -24.63 -26.12 26.19
N THR A 406 -23.42 -26.51 25.79
CA THR A 406 -23.01 -26.50 24.39
C THR A 406 -23.35 -27.84 23.75
N ARG A 407 -24.25 -27.84 22.76
CA ARG A 407 -24.63 -29.04 22.03
C ARG A 407 -23.97 -29.11 20.65
N SER A 408 -23.78 -30.35 20.20
CA SER A 408 -23.20 -30.69 18.90
C SER A 408 -24.24 -31.48 18.12
N LEU A 409 -24.61 -30.97 16.95
CA LEU A 409 -25.57 -31.65 16.09
C LEU A 409 -25.11 -33.07 15.73
N ALA A 410 -23.80 -33.28 15.60
CA ALA A 410 -23.21 -34.59 15.37
C ALA A 410 -23.47 -35.55 16.54
N ALA A 411 -23.33 -35.08 17.78
CA ALA A 411 -23.53 -35.90 18.97
C ALA A 411 -25.01 -36.27 19.13
N ASP A 412 -25.91 -35.30 18.94
CA ASP A 412 -27.35 -35.53 19.01
C ASP A 412 -27.81 -36.50 17.91
N PHE A 413 -27.27 -36.36 16.69
CA PHE A 413 -27.52 -37.28 15.59
C PHE A 413 -27.04 -38.71 15.89
N LEU A 414 -25.80 -38.87 16.35
CA LEU A 414 -25.26 -40.19 16.66
C LEU A 414 -26.00 -40.87 17.83
N SER A 415 -26.47 -40.09 18.82
CA SER A 415 -27.33 -40.61 19.89
C SER A 415 -28.69 -41.07 19.35
N ALA A 416 -29.35 -40.24 18.52
CA ALA A 416 -30.62 -40.58 17.91
C ALA A 416 -30.53 -41.81 16.99
N MET A 417 -29.43 -41.96 16.24
CA MET A 417 -29.15 -43.16 15.44
C MET A 417 -29.00 -44.41 16.31
N LYS A 418 -28.34 -44.30 17.47
CA LYS A 418 -28.18 -45.43 18.41
C LYS A 418 -29.51 -45.84 19.04
N GLU A 419 -30.39 -44.88 19.29
CA GLU A 419 -31.72 -45.08 19.88
C GLU A 419 -32.81 -45.41 18.84
N ASN A 420 -32.46 -45.52 17.55
CA ASN A 420 -33.39 -45.70 16.42
C ASN A 420 -34.48 -44.62 16.36
N ASN A 421 -34.14 -43.38 16.72
CA ASN A 421 -35.08 -42.27 16.83
C ASN A 421 -34.68 -41.06 15.96
N VAL A 422 -33.99 -41.32 14.83
CA VAL A 422 -33.49 -40.30 13.91
C VAL A 422 -34.60 -39.41 13.34
N GLY A 423 -35.83 -39.92 13.25
CA GLY A 423 -36.99 -39.13 12.79
C GLY A 423 -37.23 -37.85 13.60
N MET A 424 -36.91 -37.84 14.89
CA MET A 424 -37.16 -36.68 15.78
C MET A 424 -36.20 -35.49 15.56
N ILE A 425 -35.10 -35.70 14.84
CA ILE A 425 -34.12 -34.66 14.58
C ILE A 425 -34.21 -34.11 13.16
N LEU A 426 -34.85 -34.85 12.25
CA LEU A 426 -35.09 -34.42 10.88
C LEU A 426 -36.03 -33.22 10.84
N ASP A 427 -35.92 -32.43 9.77
CA ASP A 427 -36.85 -31.36 9.45
C ASP A 427 -38.26 -31.93 9.23
N ASP A 428 -39.29 -31.24 9.72
CA ASP A 428 -40.68 -31.75 9.73
C ASP A 428 -41.20 -32.07 8.32
N GLU A 429 -40.74 -31.34 7.30
CA GLU A 429 -41.04 -31.60 5.88
C GLU A 429 -40.55 -32.98 5.40
N ILE A 430 -39.50 -33.51 6.03
CA ILE A 430 -38.91 -34.81 5.71
C ILE A 430 -39.57 -35.90 6.55
N ALA A 431 -39.83 -35.63 7.83
CA ALA A 431 -40.38 -36.60 8.78
C ALA A 431 -41.82 -37.04 8.44
N GLY A 432 -42.56 -36.24 7.68
CA GLY A 432 -43.97 -36.48 7.36
C GLY A 432 -44.25 -37.41 6.16
N ASP A 433 -43.25 -37.75 5.34
CA ASP A 433 -43.44 -38.49 4.09
C ASP A 433 -42.90 -39.93 4.18
N GLY A 434 -43.81 -40.90 4.30
CA GLY A 434 -43.49 -42.31 4.51
C GLY A 434 -42.73 -42.99 3.36
N GLU A 435 -42.92 -42.55 2.11
CA GLU A 435 -42.20 -43.11 0.96
C GLU A 435 -40.78 -42.55 0.88
N ILE A 436 -40.61 -41.27 1.20
CA ILE A 436 -39.30 -40.62 1.30
C ILE A 436 -38.48 -41.19 2.48
N MET A 437 -39.11 -41.60 3.57
CA MET A 437 -38.41 -42.10 4.77
C MET A 437 -37.48 -43.30 4.51
N GLY A 438 -37.80 -44.18 3.56
CA GLY A 438 -36.90 -45.28 3.17
C GLY A 438 -35.59 -44.78 2.54
N LEU A 439 -35.68 -43.74 1.70
CA LEU A 439 -34.52 -43.09 1.10
C LEU A 439 -33.73 -42.30 2.14
N ILE A 440 -34.43 -41.65 3.07
CA ILE A 440 -33.81 -40.91 4.18
C ILE A 440 -33.01 -41.85 5.08
N THR A 441 -33.49 -43.06 5.34
CA THR A 441 -32.75 -44.06 6.13
C THR A 441 -31.37 -44.32 5.51
N SER A 442 -31.32 -44.55 4.20
CA SER A 442 -30.07 -44.75 3.47
C SER A 442 -29.15 -43.53 3.53
N LEU A 443 -29.72 -42.33 3.48
CA LEU A 443 -28.97 -41.09 3.57
C LEU A 443 -28.43 -40.85 5.00
N THR A 444 -29.21 -41.14 6.04
CA THR A 444 -28.74 -41.05 7.44
C THR A 444 -27.62 -42.05 7.72
N GLU A 445 -27.64 -43.22 7.08
CA GLU A 445 -26.55 -44.20 7.15
C GLU A 445 -25.27 -43.70 6.48
N LEU A 446 -25.39 -43.04 5.33
CA LEU A 446 -24.25 -42.37 4.69
C LEU A 446 -23.66 -41.29 5.60
N VAL A 447 -24.51 -40.46 6.23
CA VAL A 447 -24.05 -39.43 7.16
C VAL A 447 -23.35 -40.05 8.38
N ARG A 448 -23.90 -41.13 8.95
CA ARG A 448 -23.26 -41.89 10.03
C ARG A 448 -21.87 -42.40 9.61
N ALA A 449 -21.71 -42.88 8.38
CA ALA A 449 -20.41 -43.30 7.85
C ALA A 449 -19.43 -42.13 7.68
N CYS A 450 -19.90 -40.94 7.26
CA CYS A 450 -19.07 -39.74 7.19
C CYS A 450 -18.57 -39.28 8.57
N LEU A 451 -19.38 -39.46 9.61
CA LEU A 451 -19.10 -39.04 10.99
C LEU A 451 -18.37 -40.10 11.83
N HIS A 452 -17.85 -41.16 11.19
CA HIS A 452 -17.09 -42.19 11.89
C HIS A 452 -15.83 -41.60 12.54
N MET A 453 -15.48 -42.06 13.76
CA MET A 453 -14.30 -41.58 14.49
C MET A 453 -13.01 -41.82 13.71
N GLU A 454 -12.73 -43.07 13.31
CA GLU A 454 -11.58 -43.41 12.45
C GLU A 454 -11.82 -42.93 11.00
N GLY A 455 -10.97 -42.05 10.50
CA GLY A 455 -11.06 -41.44 9.18
C GLY A 455 -10.94 -42.43 8.02
N GLU A 456 -10.16 -43.49 8.20
CA GLU A 456 -10.00 -44.54 7.19
C GLU A 456 -11.31 -45.26 6.87
N ARG A 457 -12.23 -45.36 7.83
CA ARG A 457 -13.56 -45.98 7.63
C ARG A 457 -14.58 -45.04 7.00
N ARG A 458 -14.28 -43.74 6.89
CA ARG A 458 -15.15 -42.78 6.22
C ARG A 458 -15.10 -43.02 4.70
N PRO A 459 -16.22 -42.85 3.97
CA PRO A 459 -16.25 -43.01 2.53
C PRO A 459 -15.39 -41.95 1.81
N GLU A 460 -15.06 -42.21 0.55
CA GLU A 460 -14.51 -41.19 -0.35
C GLU A 460 -15.60 -40.21 -0.80
N MET A 461 -15.22 -38.97 -1.13
CA MET A 461 -16.18 -37.97 -1.65
C MET A 461 -16.90 -38.46 -2.92
N ARG A 462 -16.22 -39.17 -3.82
CA ARG A 462 -16.83 -39.82 -4.99
C ARG A 462 -17.97 -40.78 -4.63
N GLN A 463 -17.84 -41.53 -3.54
CA GLN A 463 -18.89 -42.45 -3.07
C GLN A 463 -20.09 -41.66 -2.54
N ILE A 464 -19.84 -40.55 -1.85
CA ILE A 464 -20.88 -39.63 -1.37
C ILE A 464 -21.64 -39.01 -2.56
N VAL A 465 -20.93 -38.54 -3.59
CA VAL A 465 -21.54 -38.01 -4.83
C VAL A 465 -22.46 -39.06 -5.46
N ALA A 466 -22.00 -40.30 -5.60
CA ALA A 466 -22.79 -41.38 -6.19
C ALA A 466 -24.05 -41.70 -5.37
N ALA A 467 -23.93 -41.74 -4.04
CA ALA A 467 -25.04 -42.01 -3.14
C ALA A 467 -26.09 -40.88 -3.18
N LEU A 468 -25.67 -39.61 -3.11
CA LEU A 468 -26.56 -38.46 -3.23
C LEU A 468 -27.29 -38.46 -4.58
N GLY A 469 -26.57 -38.69 -5.68
CA GLY A 469 -27.16 -38.76 -7.01
C GLY A 469 -28.20 -39.89 -7.15
N ALA A 470 -27.96 -41.04 -6.52
CA ALA A 470 -28.95 -42.13 -6.49
C ALA A 470 -30.22 -41.73 -5.71
N THR A 471 -30.06 -41.11 -4.54
CA THR A 471 -31.18 -40.62 -3.73
C THR A 471 -32.00 -39.55 -4.47
N ILE A 472 -31.34 -38.59 -5.12
CA ILE A 472 -32.02 -37.52 -5.89
C ILE A 472 -32.87 -38.11 -7.02
N ARG A 473 -32.33 -39.08 -7.77
CA ARG A 473 -33.09 -39.77 -8.83
C ARG A 473 -34.28 -40.54 -8.27
N ALA A 474 -34.12 -41.19 -7.13
CA ALA A 474 -35.21 -41.92 -6.49
C ALA A 474 -36.35 -40.98 -6.05
N ILE A 475 -36.03 -39.84 -5.39
CA ILE A 475 -37.05 -38.86 -5.00
C ILE A 475 -37.73 -38.26 -6.24
N GLY A 476 -36.96 -37.92 -7.29
CA GLY A 476 -37.54 -37.38 -8.52
C GLY A 476 -38.51 -38.34 -9.21
N ASN A 477 -38.27 -39.66 -9.13
CA ASN A 477 -39.21 -40.65 -9.66
C ASN A 477 -40.51 -40.75 -8.85
N LEU A 478 -40.44 -40.59 -7.52
CA LEU A 478 -41.63 -40.58 -6.66
C LEU A 478 -42.51 -39.36 -6.96
N GLN A 479 -41.90 -38.19 -7.13
CA GLN A 479 -42.61 -36.93 -7.44
C GLN A 479 -43.24 -36.89 -8.85
N LEU A 480 -42.82 -37.78 -9.76
CA LEU A 480 -43.40 -37.90 -11.11
C LEU A 480 -44.57 -38.91 -11.14
N GLN A 481 -44.79 -39.66 -10.06
CA GLN A 481 -45.87 -40.65 -9.93
C GLN A 481 -47.12 -40.09 -9.24
N GLU A 482 -47.01 -38.92 -8.61
CA GLU A 482 -48.11 -38.07 -8.12
C GLU A 482 -48.56 -37.06 -9.19
#